data_AF-A0A0C9TZR3-F1
#
_entry.id   AF-A0A0C9TZR3-F1
#
_cell.length_a   1.000
_cell.length_b   1.000
_cell.length_c   1.000
_cell.angle_alpha   90.00
_cell.angle_beta   90.00
_cell.angle_gamma   90.00
#
_symmetry.space_group_name_H-M   'P 1'
#
loop_
_entity.id
_entity.type
_entity.pdbx_description
1 polymer ?
#
loop_
_entity_poly.entity_id
_entity_poly.type
_entity_poly.pdbx_seq_one_letter_code
_entity_poly.pdbx_strand_id
1 'polypeptide(L)'
;METKEVEIIHATHPQSQEWFRLTATPQHLIKSGRSAVQVMCSSCFIARPKLQTCQRCKSVWYCSKECQKKHWPQHKTHCTPAGRSKGATKLIETLVANITVILMLQICAVLDLGLLDDKKKEVGFKVPFMIRVDIGIEPTDVVKFVKLCLTDEPIPETVEGLVQVNHFISHVPGRSGYAPLTPTRDKLWRTEREKANKEGKSDEPLGLLEFVNDSCFSMIMPLRIYAGAQKFARNAEPFVTVSAFTGIKSEKPLTVETCMEYINLHIRADKQNQLKLRTEMTESDKAIVRDVTDKSVTKDAVRALRGKMARETLYANMPLP
;
A
#
# COMPACT_ATOMS: atom_id res chain seq x y z
N MET A 1 36.64 -8.41 16.45
CA MET A 1 35.34 -8.80 15.87
C MET A 1 35.63 -9.28 14.47
N GLU A 2 35.47 -10.57 14.21
CA GLU A 2 35.60 -11.11 12.85
C GLU A 2 34.52 -10.47 11.98
N THR A 3 34.94 -9.77 10.92
CA THR A 3 34.05 -9.35 9.85
C THR A 3 33.50 -10.60 9.18
N LYS A 4 32.25 -10.96 9.48
CA LYS A 4 31.55 -12.00 8.70
C LYS A 4 31.39 -11.47 7.28
N GLU A 5 32.09 -12.08 6.33
CA GLU A 5 31.80 -11.88 4.91
C GLU A 5 30.39 -12.38 4.63
N VAL A 6 29.52 -11.49 4.14
CA VAL A 6 28.16 -11.83 3.73
C VAL A 6 28.15 -11.91 2.20
N GLU A 7 28.19 -13.13 1.68
CA GLU A 7 28.02 -13.36 0.23
C GLU A 7 26.53 -13.23 -0.14
N ILE A 8 26.21 -12.31 -1.06
CA ILE A 8 24.83 -12.05 -1.47
C ILE A 8 24.63 -12.54 -2.91
N ILE A 9 23.86 -13.61 -3.06
CA ILE A 9 23.46 -14.16 -4.37
C ILE A 9 22.02 -13.73 -4.67
N HIS A 10 21.82 -12.98 -5.76
CA HIS A 10 20.50 -12.59 -6.23
C HIS A 10 20.11 -13.41 -7.47
N ALA A 11 19.04 -14.21 -7.34
CA ALA A 11 18.48 -14.99 -8.44
C ALA A 11 17.00 -14.65 -8.67
N THR A 12 16.59 -14.58 -9.94
CA THR A 12 15.18 -14.41 -10.33
C THR A 12 14.75 -15.58 -11.20
N HIS A 13 13.66 -16.26 -10.84
CA HIS A 13 13.15 -17.36 -11.65
C HIS A 13 12.59 -16.85 -13.00
N PRO A 14 12.90 -17.46 -14.16
CA PRO A 14 12.47 -16.97 -15.48
C PRO A 14 10.95 -16.77 -15.61
N GLN A 15 10.16 -17.69 -15.07
CA GLN A 15 8.68 -17.60 -15.10
C GLN A 15 8.15 -16.36 -14.38
N SER A 16 8.87 -15.79 -13.41
CA SER A 16 8.43 -14.56 -12.72
C SER A 16 8.29 -13.38 -13.70
N GLN A 17 9.19 -13.28 -14.68
CA GLN A 17 9.13 -12.24 -15.70
C GLN A 17 8.01 -12.48 -16.72
N GLU A 18 7.73 -13.74 -17.05
CA GLU A 18 6.61 -14.12 -17.91
C GLU A 18 5.27 -13.80 -17.26
N TRP A 19 5.08 -14.22 -16.01
CA TRP A 19 3.91 -13.90 -15.20
C TRP A 19 3.70 -12.39 -15.04
N PHE A 20 4.80 -11.65 -14.82
CA PHE A 20 4.74 -10.20 -14.79
C PHE A 20 4.22 -9.64 -16.12
N ARG A 21 4.74 -10.05 -17.28
CA ARG A 21 4.30 -9.54 -18.58
C ARG A 21 2.81 -9.80 -18.85
N LEU A 22 2.30 -10.96 -18.42
CA LEU A 22 0.89 -11.33 -18.59
C LEU A 22 -0.05 -10.52 -17.70
N THR A 23 0.41 -10.13 -16.51
CA THR A 23 -0.44 -9.50 -15.49
C THR A 23 -0.14 -8.02 -15.28
N ALA A 24 0.92 -7.48 -15.87
CA ALA A 24 1.30 -6.08 -15.72
C ALA A 24 0.27 -5.18 -16.38
N THR A 25 -0.20 -4.18 -15.64
CA THR A 25 -1.16 -3.22 -16.19
C THR A 25 -0.49 -2.39 -17.29
N PRO A 26 -1.08 -2.30 -18.50
CA PRO A 26 -0.55 -1.43 -19.55
C PRO A 26 -0.50 0.04 -19.12
N GLN A 27 0.57 0.76 -19.49
CA GLN A 27 0.77 2.15 -19.07
C GLN A 27 -0.38 3.10 -19.44
N HIS A 28 -1.06 2.87 -20.57
CA HIS A 28 -2.17 3.72 -20.99
C HIS A 28 -3.37 3.58 -20.06
N LEU A 29 -3.64 2.37 -19.53
CA LEU A 29 -4.70 2.13 -18.55
C LEU A 29 -4.35 2.74 -17.18
N ILE A 30 -3.07 2.70 -16.79
CA ILE A 30 -2.60 3.39 -15.58
C ILE A 30 -2.82 4.90 -15.70
N LYS A 31 -2.45 5.50 -16.85
CA LYS A 31 -2.63 6.93 -17.10
C LYS A 31 -4.11 7.33 -17.03
N SER A 32 -5.01 6.59 -17.68
CA SER A 32 -6.45 6.86 -17.62
C SER A 32 -7.02 6.66 -16.22
N GLY A 33 -6.59 5.61 -15.51
CA GLY A 33 -7.03 5.32 -14.14
C GLY A 33 -6.65 6.43 -13.16
N ARG A 34 -5.43 6.98 -13.27
CA ARG A 34 -5.00 8.10 -12.42
C ARG A 34 -5.84 9.35 -12.60
N SER A 35 -6.25 9.67 -13.83
CA SER A 35 -7.13 10.82 -14.10
C SER A 35 -8.52 10.68 -13.47
N ALA A 36 -8.95 9.44 -13.16
CA ALA A 36 -10.21 9.19 -12.47
C ALA A 36 -10.10 9.29 -10.94
N VAL A 37 -8.90 9.27 -10.36
CA VAL A 37 -8.70 9.43 -8.91
C VAL A 37 -8.91 10.90 -8.53
N GLN A 38 -10.01 11.19 -7.83
CA GLN A 38 -10.27 12.53 -7.33
C GLN A 38 -9.60 12.76 -5.97
N VAL A 39 -8.66 13.70 -5.93
CA VAL A 39 -8.11 14.19 -4.66
C VAL A 39 -9.18 14.96 -3.90
N MET A 40 -9.35 14.65 -2.61
CA MET A 40 -10.36 15.25 -1.74
C MET A 40 -9.73 16.25 -0.75
N CYS A 41 -10.55 17.16 -0.22
CA CYS A 41 -10.12 18.01 0.90
C CYS A 41 -9.80 17.14 2.14
N SER A 42 -8.63 17.35 2.74
CA SER A 42 -8.14 16.57 3.89
C SER A 42 -8.91 16.88 5.19
N SER A 43 -9.75 17.92 5.19
CA SER A 43 -10.54 18.35 6.35
C SER A 43 -12.01 17.92 6.25
N CYS A 44 -12.61 18.07 5.06
CA CYS A 44 -14.03 17.81 4.84
C CYS A 44 -14.34 16.65 3.89
N PHE A 45 -13.30 16.06 3.27
CA PHE A 45 -13.39 14.94 2.31
C PHE A 45 -14.33 15.18 1.13
N ILE A 46 -14.52 16.44 0.74
CA ILE A 46 -15.27 16.78 -0.47
C ILE A 46 -14.26 16.98 -1.61
N ALA A 47 -14.47 16.26 -2.72
CA ALA A 47 -13.76 16.50 -3.97
C ALA A 47 -14.18 17.85 -4.54
N ARG A 48 -13.21 18.68 -4.95
CA ARG A 48 -13.47 19.95 -5.62
C ARG A 48 -12.54 20.13 -6.81
N PRO A 49 -12.98 20.84 -7.88
CA PRO A 49 -12.13 21.08 -9.05
C PRO A 49 -10.83 21.81 -8.73
N LYS A 50 -10.83 22.66 -7.69
CA LYS A 50 -9.67 23.42 -7.24
C LYS A 50 -9.47 23.20 -5.74
N LEU A 51 -8.32 22.64 -5.39
CA LEU A 51 -7.89 22.48 -4.01
C LEU A 51 -6.55 23.21 -3.80
N GLN A 52 -6.38 23.78 -2.62
CA GLN A 52 -5.16 24.45 -2.18
C GLN A 52 -4.29 23.46 -1.42
N THR A 53 -3.02 23.35 -1.76
CA THR A 53 -2.07 22.53 -0.99
C THR A 53 -1.54 23.28 0.22
N CYS A 54 -1.29 22.58 1.33
CA CYS A 54 -0.49 23.13 2.42
C CYS A 54 0.88 23.62 1.89
N GLN A 55 1.25 24.87 2.17
CA GLN A 55 2.46 25.46 1.58
C GLN A 55 3.76 24.87 2.16
N ARG A 56 3.72 24.42 3.42
CA ARG A 56 4.88 23.81 4.09
C ARG A 56 5.17 22.41 3.58
N CYS A 57 4.18 21.52 3.68
CA CYS A 57 4.39 20.11 3.34
C CYS A 57 4.02 19.77 1.90
N LYS A 58 3.08 20.48 1.26
CA LYS A 58 2.55 20.17 -0.08
C LYS A 58 1.94 18.76 -0.22
N SER A 59 1.62 18.09 0.89
CA SER A 59 1.07 16.72 0.92
C SER A 59 -0.43 16.66 1.17
N VAL A 60 -1.05 17.73 1.65
CA VAL A 60 -2.49 17.75 1.98
C VAL A 60 -3.18 18.87 1.24
N TRP A 61 -4.41 18.60 0.82
CA TRP A 61 -5.25 19.49 0.03
C TRP A 61 -6.42 20.01 0.83
N TYR A 62 -6.79 21.27 0.62
CA TYR A 62 -7.92 21.92 1.27
C TYR A 62 -8.76 22.67 0.26
N CYS A 63 -10.08 22.65 0.42
CA CYS A 63 -10.94 23.49 -0.42
C CYS A 63 -10.86 24.98 -0.06
N SER A 64 -10.42 25.31 1.16
CA SER A 64 -10.34 26.68 1.65
C SER A 64 -9.40 26.81 2.86
N LYS A 65 -9.07 28.06 3.23
CA LYS A 65 -8.26 28.36 4.42
C LYS A 65 -8.94 27.92 5.71
N GLU A 66 -10.26 27.93 5.77
CA GLU A 66 -11.05 27.48 6.92
C GLU A 66 -10.88 25.98 7.13
N CYS A 67 -10.92 25.19 6.04
CA CYS A 67 -10.65 23.75 6.11
C CYS A 67 -9.22 23.45 6.57
N GLN A 68 -8.24 24.24 6.12
CA GLN A 68 -6.85 24.13 6.59
C GLN A 68 -6.75 24.44 8.09
N LYS A 69 -7.33 25.55 8.57
CA LYS A 69 -7.33 25.92 10.00
C LYS A 69 -8.00 24.86 10.86
N LYS A 70 -9.11 24.30 10.41
CA LYS A 70 -9.84 23.23 11.13
C LYS A 70 -9.02 21.95 11.24
N HIS A 71 -8.28 21.58 10.20
CA HIS A 71 -7.42 20.39 10.21
C HIS A 71 -6.07 20.62 10.92
N TRP A 72 -5.65 21.87 11.10
CA TRP A 72 -4.34 22.22 11.64
C TRP A 72 -3.98 21.56 12.98
N PRO A 73 -4.88 21.45 14.00
CA PRO A 73 -4.54 20.79 15.25
C PRO A 73 -4.05 19.35 15.08
N GLN A 74 -4.61 18.62 14.11
CA GLN A 74 -4.22 17.24 13.77
C GLN A 74 -3.02 17.24 12.81
N HIS A 75 -2.97 18.16 11.85
CA HIS A 75 -1.90 18.20 10.86
C HIS A 75 -0.56 18.70 11.42
N LYS A 76 -0.56 19.63 12.38
CA LYS A 76 0.64 20.35 12.84
C LYS A 76 1.73 19.44 13.40
N THR A 77 1.35 18.36 14.10
CA THR A 77 2.25 17.38 14.72
C THR A 77 3.06 16.62 13.68
N HIS A 78 2.56 16.62 12.45
CA HIS A 78 3.10 15.87 11.34
C HIS A 78 3.50 16.83 10.18
N CYS A 79 3.24 18.13 10.22
CA CYS A 79 3.56 19.00 9.08
C CYS A 79 5.09 19.23 8.91
N THR A 80 5.71 18.50 7.97
CA THR A 80 7.15 18.62 7.63
C THR A 80 7.36 19.37 6.30
N PRO A 81 8.53 20.00 6.07
CA PRO A 81 8.84 20.64 4.78
C PRO A 81 8.72 19.67 3.59
N ALA A 82 8.28 20.19 2.44
CA ALA A 82 7.97 19.43 1.24
C ALA A 82 9.20 18.73 0.61
N GLY A 83 9.57 17.56 1.15
CA GLY A 83 10.45 16.60 0.48
C GLY A 83 9.65 15.75 -0.52
N ARG A 84 9.02 14.67 -0.04
CA ARG A 84 8.40 13.60 -0.86
C ARG A 84 6.89 13.76 -1.12
N SER A 85 6.25 14.70 -0.45
CA SER A 85 4.82 14.88 -0.33
C SER A 85 4.00 14.81 -1.62
N LYS A 86 4.45 15.49 -2.68
CA LYS A 86 3.79 15.46 -4.00
C LYS A 86 4.02 14.13 -4.74
N GLY A 87 5.16 13.49 -4.51
CA GLY A 87 5.50 12.19 -5.11
C GLY A 87 4.67 11.06 -4.51
N ALA A 88 4.46 11.05 -3.20
CA ALA A 88 3.69 10.03 -2.50
C ALA A 88 2.24 9.90 -3.01
N THR A 89 1.55 11.03 -3.20
CA THR A 89 0.18 11.04 -3.75
C THR A 89 0.13 10.47 -5.16
N LYS A 90 1.05 10.91 -6.03
CA LYS A 90 1.17 10.38 -7.39
C LYS A 90 1.42 8.86 -7.40
N LEU A 91 2.25 8.37 -6.47
CA LEU A 91 2.52 6.93 -6.34
C LEU A 91 1.28 6.17 -5.87
N ILE A 92 0.52 6.69 -4.92
CA ILE A 92 -0.73 6.07 -4.45
C ILE A 92 -1.78 6.05 -5.57
N GLU A 93 -2.00 7.17 -6.27
CA GLU A 93 -2.88 7.23 -7.46
C GLU A 93 -2.46 6.18 -8.50
N THR A 94 -1.15 6.05 -8.71
CA THR A 94 -0.60 5.06 -9.65
C THR A 94 -0.86 3.64 -9.15
N LEU A 95 -0.65 3.38 -7.85
CA LEU A 95 -0.84 2.08 -7.23
C LEU A 95 -2.28 1.59 -7.40
N VAL A 96 -3.26 2.45 -7.12
CA VAL A 96 -4.69 2.09 -7.27
C VAL A 96 -5.15 2.05 -8.73
N ALA A 97 -4.42 2.68 -9.65
CA ALA A 97 -4.66 2.58 -11.10
C ALA A 97 -4.05 1.33 -11.74
N ASN A 98 -3.22 0.57 -11.02
CA ASN A 98 -2.71 -0.72 -11.48
C ASN A 98 -3.77 -1.80 -11.19
N ILE A 99 -4.36 -2.36 -12.25
CA ILE A 99 -5.50 -3.31 -12.20
C ILE A 99 -5.19 -4.52 -11.33
N THR A 100 -4.03 -5.14 -11.54
CA THR A 100 -3.59 -6.31 -10.77
C THR A 100 -3.37 -5.97 -9.30
N VAL A 101 -2.77 -4.81 -9.01
CA VAL A 101 -2.52 -4.39 -7.64
C VAL A 101 -3.82 -4.09 -6.91
N ILE A 102 -4.73 -3.31 -7.51
CA ILE A 102 -6.01 -2.98 -6.86
C ILE A 102 -6.91 -4.21 -6.71
N LEU A 103 -6.88 -5.15 -7.66
CA LEU A 103 -7.59 -6.43 -7.53
C LEU A 103 -7.08 -7.22 -6.33
N MET A 104 -5.75 -7.33 -6.16
CA MET A 104 -5.16 -8.02 -5.02
C MET A 104 -5.44 -7.33 -3.69
N LEU A 105 -5.45 -5.99 -3.64
CA LEU A 105 -5.89 -5.25 -2.45
C LEU A 105 -7.37 -5.50 -2.12
N GLN A 106 -8.23 -5.62 -3.13
CA GLN A 106 -9.64 -6.00 -2.91
C GLN A 106 -9.77 -7.44 -2.43
N ILE A 107 -8.92 -8.37 -2.89
CA ILE A 107 -8.90 -9.74 -2.38
C ILE A 107 -8.44 -9.75 -0.90
N CYS A 108 -7.40 -8.98 -0.53
CA CYS A 108 -7.05 -8.78 0.88
C CYS A 108 -8.26 -8.32 1.69
N ALA A 109 -9.02 -7.33 1.19
CA ALA A 109 -10.22 -6.84 1.86
C ALA A 109 -11.30 -7.92 2.03
N VAL A 110 -11.54 -8.73 1.00
CA VAL A 110 -12.53 -9.83 1.05
C VAL A 110 -12.18 -10.83 2.15
N LEU A 111 -10.90 -11.20 2.25
CA LEU A 111 -10.41 -12.18 3.22
C LEU A 111 -10.42 -11.61 4.64
N ASP A 112 -9.86 -10.43 4.84
CA ASP A 112 -9.67 -9.81 6.16
C ASP A 112 -11.01 -9.37 6.80
N LEU A 113 -11.99 -8.98 5.98
CA LEU A 113 -13.35 -8.66 6.45
C LEU A 113 -14.25 -9.90 6.57
N GLY A 114 -13.80 -11.07 6.11
CA GLY A 114 -14.60 -12.30 6.10
C GLY A 114 -15.84 -12.21 5.19
N LEU A 115 -15.76 -11.49 4.07
CA LEU A 115 -16.93 -11.22 3.22
C LEU A 115 -17.49 -12.45 2.51
N LEU A 116 -16.69 -13.51 2.35
CA LEU A 116 -17.17 -14.76 1.75
C LEU A 116 -18.22 -15.47 2.62
N ASP A 117 -18.17 -15.21 3.93
CA ASP A 117 -19.04 -15.79 4.95
C ASP A 117 -20.16 -14.83 5.42
N ASP A 118 -20.15 -13.56 4.98
CA ASP A 118 -21.18 -12.56 5.32
C ASP A 118 -22.49 -12.80 4.55
N LYS A 119 -23.22 -13.84 4.96
CA LYS A 119 -24.53 -14.19 4.40
C LYS A 119 -25.57 -13.07 4.52
N LYS A 120 -25.42 -12.19 5.51
CA LYS A 120 -26.38 -11.10 5.78
C LYS A 120 -26.11 -9.85 4.96
N LYS A 121 -24.95 -9.77 4.28
CA LYS A 121 -24.49 -8.59 3.54
C LYS A 121 -24.60 -7.33 4.42
N GLU A 122 -24.01 -7.38 5.60
CA GLU A 122 -24.00 -6.24 6.53
C GLU A 122 -22.80 -5.33 6.26
N VAL A 123 -21.61 -5.91 6.14
CA VAL A 123 -20.34 -5.18 6.03
C VAL A 123 -20.20 -4.59 4.63
N GLY A 124 -20.01 -3.28 4.55
CA GLY A 124 -19.91 -2.51 3.31
C GLY A 124 -21.26 -2.14 2.66
N PHE A 125 -22.37 -2.57 3.27
CA PHE A 125 -23.73 -2.25 2.81
C PHE A 125 -24.48 -1.39 3.82
N LYS A 126 -24.59 -1.90 5.06
CA LYS A 126 -25.25 -1.22 6.19
C LYS A 126 -24.22 -0.71 7.20
N VAL A 127 -23.16 -1.49 7.40
CA VAL A 127 -22.07 -1.18 8.32
C VAL A 127 -20.85 -0.78 7.51
N PRO A 128 -20.31 0.45 7.67
CA PRO A 128 -19.08 0.86 6.99
C PRO A 128 -17.89 0.02 7.45
N PHE A 129 -16.91 -0.15 6.57
CA PHE A 129 -15.58 -0.61 6.94
C PHE A 129 -14.53 0.40 6.47
N MET A 130 -13.35 0.33 7.10
CA MET A 130 -12.19 1.11 6.72
C MET A 130 -10.97 0.20 6.65
N ILE A 131 -10.18 0.32 5.60
CA ILE A 131 -8.94 -0.42 5.38
C ILE A 131 -7.80 0.56 5.51
N ARG A 132 -6.77 0.20 6.26
CA ARG A 132 -5.48 0.90 6.29
C ARG A 132 -4.43 0.06 5.56
N VAL A 133 -3.69 0.70 4.66
CA VAL A 133 -2.56 0.12 3.94
C VAL A 133 -1.33 0.97 4.19
N ASP A 134 -0.37 0.45 4.94
CA ASP A 134 0.90 1.11 5.14
C ASP A 134 1.83 0.77 3.96
N ILE A 135 2.32 1.80 3.27
CA ILE A 135 3.23 1.67 2.13
C ILE A 135 4.62 2.22 2.46
N GLY A 136 5.64 1.59 1.90
CA GLY A 136 7.04 1.99 2.00
C GLY A 136 7.70 2.13 0.63
N ILE A 137 8.91 2.65 0.63
CA ILE A 137 9.75 2.74 -0.56
C ILE A 137 11.04 2.00 -0.25
N GLU A 138 11.30 0.95 -1.01
CA GLU A 138 12.46 0.10 -0.82
C GLU A 138 13.35 0.14 -2.07
N PRO A 139 14.66 -0.09 -1.94
CA PRO A 139 15.54 -0.19 -3.11
C PRO A 139 15.01 -1.20 -4.12
N THR A 140 15.15 -0.86 -5.40
CA THR A 140 14.81 -1.79 -6.50
C THR A 140 15.70 -3.02 -6.52
N ASP A 141 16.92 -2.89 -5.99
CA ASP A 141 17.91 -3.95 -5.82
C ASP A 141 17.96 -4.40 -4.37
N VAL A 142 17.69 -5.68 -4.13
CA VAL A 142 17.70 -6.28 -2.78
C VAL A 142 19.09 -6.22 -2.14
N VAL A 143 20.17 -6.21 -2.92
CA VAL A 143 21.53 -6.05 -2.39
C VAL A 143 21.68 -4.71 -1.69
N LYS A 144 21.11 -3.63 -2.26
CA LYS A 144 21.11 -2.30 -1.64
C LYS A 144 20.24 -2.25 -0.39
N PHE A 145 19.16 -3.03 -0.35
CA PHE A 145 18.35 -3.17 0.86
C PHE A 145 19.19 -3.80 1.99
N VAL A 146 19.88 -4.92 1.70
CA VAL A 146 20.76 -5.59 2.67
C VAL A 146 21.88 -4.67 3.14
N LYS A 147 22.57 -3.97 2.21
CA LYS A 147 23.62 -3.02 2.57
C LYS A 147 23.11 -1.91 3.49
N LEU A 148 21.90 -1.39 3.21
CA LEU A 148 21.29 -0.35 4.04
C LEU A 148 21.01 -0.81 5.47
N CYS A 149 20.59 -2.05 5.71
CA CYS A 149 20.15 -2.49 7.04
C CYS A 149 21.18 -3.33 7.83
N LEU A 150 22.17 -3.92 7.16
CA LEU A 150 23.10 -4.88 7.78
C LEU A 150 24.58 -4.48 7.68
N THR A 151 24.92 -3.40 6.98
CA THR A 151 26.32 -3.00 6.76
C THR A 151 26.51 -1.50 6.91
N ASP A 152 27.75 -1.08 7.17
CA ASP A 152 28.17 0.33 7.11
C ASP A 152 28.74 0.71 5.73
N GLU A 153 28.58 -0.14 4.71
CA GLU A 153 29.09 0.14 3.38
C GLU A 153 28.41 1.36 2.75
N PRO A 154 29.18 2.22 2.04
CA PRO A 154 28.60 3.35 1.35
C PRO A 154 27.66 2.88 0.24
N ILE A 155 26.48 3.48 0.19
CA ILE A 155 25.53 3.34 -0.93
C ILE A 155 25.58 4.59 -1.81
N PRO A 156 25.22 4.48 -3.11
CA PRO A 156 25.10 5.64 -3.97
C PRO A 156 24.19 6.72 -3.37
N GLU A 157 24.52 7.99 -3.61
CA GLU A 157 23.71 9.13 -3.16
C GLU A 157 22.28 9.02 -3.69
N THR A 158 22.13 8.67 -4.97
CA THR A 158 20.84 8.41 -5.61
C THR A 158 20.55 6.91 -5.64
N VAL A 159 19.43 6.52 -5.01
CA VAL A 159 18.95 5.14 -5.03
C VAL A 159 17.55 5.13 -5.63
N GLU A 160 17.39 4.38 -6.72
CA GLU A 160 16.05 4.09 -7.25
C GLU A 160 15.34 3.13 -6.28
N GLY A 161 14.16 3.54 -5.84
CA GLY A 161 13.26 2.74 -5.03
C GLY A 161 11.97 2.42 -5.75
N LEU A 162 11.21 1.50 -5.16
CA LEU A 162 9.89 1.06 -5.61
C LEU A 162 8.91 1.04 -4.44
N VAL A 163 7.63 1.29 -4.74
CA VAL A 163 6.54 1.19 -3.74
C VAL A 163 6.36 -0.24 -3.28
N GLN A 164 6.18 -0.45 -1.98
CA GLN A 164 5.84 -1.73 -1.38
C GLN A 164 4.70 -1.57 -0.39
N VAL A 165 3.87 -2.60 -0.24
CA VAL A 165 2.83 -2.72 0.77
C VAL A 165 3.43 -3.40 2.00
N ASN A 166 3.59 -2.65 3.08
CA ASN A 166 4.24 -3.11 4.31
C ASN A 166 3.24 -3.67 5.32
N HIS A 167 1.99 -3.23 5.30
CA HIS A 167 0.95 -3.73 6.18
C HIS A 167 -0.44 -3.44 5.61
N PHE A 168 -1.41 -4.29 5.93
CA PHE A 168 -2.81 -4.21 5.53
C PHE A 168 -3.66 -4.61 6.72
N ILE A 169 -4.66 -3.81 7.05
CA ILE A 169 -5.62 -4.15 8.11
C ILE A 169 -6.98 -3.51 7.82
N SER A 170 -8.04 -4.26 8.06
CA SER A 170 -9.42 -3.81 7.98
C SER A 170 -10.01 -3.56 9.35
N HIS A 171 -10.92 -2.62 9.41
CA HIS A 171 -11.60 -2.20 10.61
C HIS A 171 -13.09 -2.10 10.36
N VAL A 172 -13.88 -2.71 11.25
CA VAL A 172 -15.34 -2.64 11.27
C VAL A 172 -15.78 -2.11 12.62
N PRO A 173 -16.64 -1.06 12.68
CA PRO A 173 -17.18 -0.55 13.94
C PRO A 173 -17.76 -1.66 14.81
N GLY A 174 -17.42 -1.67 16.10
CA GLY A 174 -17.92 -2.64 17.07
C GLY A 174 -17.26 -4.02 17.02
N ARG A 175 -16.40 -4.33 16.03
CA ARG A 175 -15.62 -5.58 15.98
C ARG A 175 -14.14 -5.38 16.32
N SER A 176 -13.58 -4.25 15.88
CA SER A 176 -12.19 -3.85 16.16
C SER A 176 -12.20 -2.71 17.20
N GLY A 177 -11.56 -2.90 18.36
CA GLY A 177 -11.69 -2.08 19.58
C GLY A 177 -11.32 -0.59 19.50
N TYR A 178 -10.97 -0.06 18.33
CA TYR A 178 -10.83 1.36 18.06
C TYR A 178 -11.64 1.73 16.80
N ALA A 179 -12.30 2.88 16.81
CA ALA A 179 -13.12 3.34 15.70
C ALA A 179 -12.31 4.26 14.76
N PRO A 180 -11.78 3.79 13.61
CA PRO A 180 -11.12 4.66 12.62
C PRO A 180 -12.11 5.51 11.83
N LEU A 181 -13.42 5.26 11.97
CA LEU A 181 -14.49 5.99 11.30
C LEU A 181 -14.93 7.19 12.16
N THR A 182 -14.17 8.28 12.03
CA THR A 182 -14.61 9.58 12.57
C THR A 182 -15.95 9.99 11.95
N PRO A 183 -16.73 10.88 12.60
CA PRO A 183 -18.00 11.35 12.02
C PRO A 183 -17.87 11.89 10.58
N THR A 184 -16.73 12.51 10.26
CA THR A 184 -16.44 13.00 8.89
C THR A 184 -16.23 11.85 7.90
N ARG A 185 -15.53 10.78 8.31
CA ARG A 185 -15.32 9.58 7.47
C ARG A 185 -16.61 8.78 7.32
N ASP A 186 -17.41 8.65 8.37
CA ASP A 186 -18.75 8.04 8.29
C ASP A 186 -19.66 8.80 7.30
N LYS A 187 -19.66 10.14 7.37
CA LYS A 187 -20.39 10.98 6.41
C LYS A 187 -19.92 10.74 4.96
N LEU A 188 -18.59 10.71 4.73
CA LEU A 188 -18.02 10.40 3.41
C LEU A 188 -18.53 9.05 2.89
N TRP A 189 -18.45 8.01 3.72
CA TRP A 189 -18.93 6.68 3.36
C TRP A 189 -20.42 6.69 3.00
N ARG A 190 -21.28 7.35 3.79
CA ARG A 190 -22.73 7.44 3.50
C ARG A 190 -23.00 8.12 2.17
N THR A 191 -22.34 9.23 1.89
CA THR A 191 -22.48 9.95 0.61
C THR A 191 -22.09 9.07 -0.58
N GLU A 192 -20.97 8.36 -0.49
CA GLU A 192 -20.51 7.49 -1.57
C GLU A 192 -21.37 6.22 -1.70
N ARG A 193 -21.91 5.72 -0.58
CA ARG A 193 -22.87 4.61 -0.57
C ARG A 193 -24.17 4.99 -1.27
N GLU A 194 -24.71 6.16 -0.97
CA GLU A 194 -25.90 6.70 -1.65
C GLU A 194 -25.67 6.90 -3.14
N LYS A 195 -24.51 7.45 -3.52
CA LYS A 195 -24.11 7.62 -4.92
C LYS A 195 -24.04 6.28 -5.65
N ALA A 196 -23.33 5.31 -5.09
CA ALA A 196 -23.20 3.99 -5.68
C ALA A 196 -24.56 3.27 -5.79
N ASN A 197 -25.50 3.51 -4.85
CA ASN A 197 -26.86 2.97 -4.97
C ASN A 197 -27.61 3.58 -6.18
N LYS A 198 -27.48 4.90 -6.40
CA LYS A 198 -28.08 5.58 -7.56
C LYS A 198 -27.48 5.11 -8.89
N GLU A 199 -26.22 4.72 -8.89
CA GLU A 199 -25.50 4.19 -10.07
C GLU A 199 -25.75 2.69 -10.31
N GLY A 200 -26.66 2.06 -9.56
CA GLY A 200 -26.99 0.64 -9.70
C GLY A 200 -25.91 -0.31 -9.18
N LYS A 201 -25.08 0.16 -8.24
CA LYS A 201 -23.96 -0.58 -7.61
C LYS A 201 -24.25 -0.91 -6.14
N SER A 202 -25.51 -1.14 -5.81
CA SER A 202 -25.97 -1.42 -4.44
C SER A 202 -25.60 -2.83 -3.95
N ASP A 203 -25.20 -3.72 -4.84
CA ASP A 203 -24.80 -5.10 -4.59
C ASP A 203 -23.28 -5.28 -4.35
N GLU A 204 -22.50 -4.23 -4.56
CA GLU A 204 -21.05 -4.19 -4.28
C GLU A 204 -20.79 -3.65 -2.86
N PRO A 205 -20.03 -4.36 -2.00
CA PRO A 205 -19.58 -3.81 -0.72
C PRO A 205 -18.75 -2.55 -0.94
N LEU A 206 -19.01 -1.50 -0.16
CA LEU A 206 -18.28 -0.24 -0.21
C LEU A 206 -17.70 0.08 1.16
N GLY A 207 -16.44 0.49 1.19
CA GLY A 207 -15.78 1.02 2.38
C GLY A 207 -14.84 2.16 2.04
N LEU A 208 -13.99 2.53 3.00
CA LEU A 208 -12.94 3.52 2.80
C LEU A 208 -11.57 2.84 2.83
N LEU A 209 -10.67 3.27 1.95
CA LEU A 209 -9.30 2.80 1.87
C LEU A 209 -8.36 3.97 2.19
N GLU A 210 -7.54 3.81 3.21
CA GLU A 210 -6.52 4.75 3.65
C GLU A 210 -5.13 4.20 3.32
N PHE A 211 -4.38 4.92 2.50
CA PHE A 211 -2.94 4.69 2.33
C PHE A 211 -2.18 5.58 3.29
N VAL A 212 -1.32 4.97 4.08
CA VAL A 212 -0.42 5.65 5.01
C VAL A 212 1.01 5.39 4.56
N ASN A 213 1.86 6.39 4.65
CA ASN A 213 3.30 6.21 4.47
C ASN A 213 4.03 6.80 5.68
N ASP A 214 5.37 6.79 5.66
CA ASP A 214 6.19 7.40 6.70
C ASP A 214 6.06 8.94 6.78
N SER A 215 5.46 9.53 5.74
CA SER A 215 5.15 10.95 5.77
C SER A 215 3.82 11.18 6.48
N CYS A 216 3.57 12.44 6.71
CA CYS A 216 2.49 12.94 7.53
C CYS A 216 1.17 13.03 6.77
N PHE A 217 1.05 12.16 5.77
CA PHE A 217 0.06 12.15 4.74
C PHE A 217 -0.60 10.78 4.75
N SER A 218 -1.91 10.79 4.90
CA SER A 218 -2.73 9.67 4.49
C SER A 218 -3.64 10.09 3.34
N MET A 219 -3.80 9.19 2.38
CA MET A 219 -4.78 9.36 1.31
C MET A 219 -5.95 8.45 1.59
N ILE A 220 -7.14 9.03 1.70
CA ILE A 220 -8.39 8.28 1.86
C ILE A 220 -9.17 8.33 0.57
N MET A 221 -9.71 7.20 0.14
CA MET A 221 -10.61 7.11 -0.99
C MET A 221 -11.72 6.06 -0.74
N PRO A 222 -12.87 6.19 -1.40
CA PRO A 222 -13.88 5.15 -1.40
C PRO A 222 -13.37 3.92 -2.15
N LEU A 223 -13.61 2.73 -1.61
CA LEU A 223 -13.29 1.46 -2.25
C LEU A 223 -14.55 0.63 -2.40
N ARG A 224 -14.91 0.31 -3.65
CA ARG A 224 -15.91 -0.72 -3.97
C ARG A 224 -15.19 -2.04 -4.20
N ILE A 225 -15.66 -3.11 -3.57
CA ILE A 225 -15.15 -4.47 -3.76
C ILE A 225 -15.95 -5.10 -4.88
N TYR A 226 -15.33 -5.27 -6.04
CA TYR A 226 -16.00 -5.81 -7.22
C TYR A 226 -16.30 -7.30 -7.06
N ALA A 227 -17.36 -7.76 -7.73
CA ALA A 227 -17.73 -9.18 -7.74
C ALA A 227 -16.58 -10.09 -8.23
N GLY A 228 -15.70 -9.57 -9.10
CA GLY A 228 -14.51 -10.28 -9.57
C GLY A 228 -13.53 -10.63 -8.44
N ALA A 229 -13.30 -9.72 -7.47
CA ALA A 229 -12.44 -9.98 -6.33
C ALA A 229 -13.02 -11.07 -5.41
N GLN A 230 -14.33 -11.03 -5.17
CA GLN A 230 -15.03 -12.05 -4.38
C GLN A 230 -15.03 -13.42 -5.09
N LYS A 231 -15.26 -13.44 -6.40
CA LYS A 231 -15.22 -14.67 -7.22
C LYS A 231 -13.82 -15.26 -7.22
N PHE A 232 -12.79 -14.43 -7.37
CA PHE A 232 -11.40 -14.87 -7.28
C PHE A 232 -11.13 -15.49 -5.92
N ALA A 233 -11.40 -14.76 -4.84
CA ALA A 233 -11.14 -15.24 -3.48
C ALA A 233 -11.86 -16.57 -3.15
N ARG A 234 -13.08 -16.76 -3.67
CA ARG A 234 -13.86 -17.99 -3.47
C ARG A 234 -13.29 -19.21 -4.19
N ASN A 235 -12.70 -19.01 -5.36
CA ASN A 235 -12.29 -20.07 -6.27
C ASN A 235 -10.77 -20.17 -6.43
N ALA A 236 -10.00 -19.41 -5.67
CA ALA A 236 -8.57 -19.33 -5.84
C ALA A 236 -7.91 -20.65 -5.43
N GLU A 237 -7.10 -21.19 -6.32
CA GLU A 237 -6.12 -22.20 -5.98
C GLU A 237 -4.94 -21.55 -5.23
N PRO A 238 -4.20 -22.31 -4.42
CA PRO A 238 -2.97 -21.83 -3.81
C PRO A 238 -2.01 -21.24 -4.84
N PHE A 239 -1.32 -20.16 -4.48
CA PHE A 239 -0.23 -19.62 -5.30
C PHE A 239 0.92 -20.62 -5.34
N VAL A 240 1.43 -20.93 -6.52
CA VAL A 240 2.66 -21.71 -6.68
C VAL A 240 3.84 -20.75 -6.79
N THR A 241 4.76 -20.82 -5.83
CA THR A 241 6.04 -20.12 -5.90
C THR A 241 7.17 -21.10 -6.20
N VAL A 242 8.16 -20.66 -6.98
CA VAL A 242 9.32 -21.48 -7.35
C VAL A 242 10.58 -20.78 -6.88
N SER A 243 11.37 -21.46 -6.07
CA SER A 243 12.69 -20.98 -5.63
C SER A 243 13.59 -20.82 -6.84
N ALA A 244 14.14 -19.62 -7.04
CA ALA A 244 15.09 -19.37 -8.12
C ALA A 244 16.42 -20.12 -7.93
N PHE A 245 16.77 -20.51 -6.70
CA PHE A 245 18.02 -21.18 -6.38
C PHE A 245 17.89 -22.71 -6.41
N THR A 246 16.81 -23.24 -5.83
CA THR A 246 16.63 -24.70 -5.68
C THR A 246 15.64 -25.30 -6.68
N GLY A 247 14.85 -24.47 -7.38
CA GLY A 247 13.74 -24.94 -8.22
C GLY A 247 12.57 -25.55 -7.44
N ILE A 248 12.65 -25.60 -6.10
CA ILE A 248 11.61 -26.15 -5.24
C ILE A 248 10.34 -25.33 -5.42
N LYS A 249 9.24 -26.03 -5.69
CA LYS A 249 7.90 -25.46 -5.72
C LYS A 249 7.30 -25.49 -4.32
N SER A 250 6.68 -24.40 -3.92
CA SER A 250 5.88 -24.33 -2.71
C SER A 250 4.51 -23.74 -3.02
N GLU A 251 3.49 -24.35 -2.44
CA GLU A 251 2.12 -23.87 -2.50
C GLU A 251 1.86 -22.96 -1.32
N LYS A 252 1.32 -21.77 -1.59
CA LYS A 252 0.94 -20.79 -0.59
C LYS A 252 -0.58 -20.60 -0.65
N PRO A 253 -1.32 -20.85 0.45
CA PRO A 253 -2.76 -20.65 0.45
C PRO A 253 -3.10 -19.17 0.19
N LEU A 254 -4.31 -18.91 -0.28
CA LEU A 254 -4.80 -17.55 -0.43
C LEU A 254 -5.09 -16.95 0.96
N THR A 255 -4.22 -16.05 1.41
CA THR A 255 -4.37 -15.30 2.67
C THR A 255 -4.06 -13.82 2.40
N VAL A 256 -4.32 -12.96 3.39
CA VAL A 256 -3.98 -11.53 3.29
C VAL A 256 -2.47 -11.35 3.09
N GLU A 257 -1.65 -12.12 3.80
CA GLU A 257 -0.19 -12.09 3.73
C GLU A 257 0.33 -12.51 2.37
N THR A 258 -0.19 -13.61 1.80
CA THR A 258 0.26 -14.10 0.49
C THR A 258 -0.20 -13.19 -0.64
N CYS A 259 -1.35 -12.51 -0.49
CA CYS A 259 -1.78 -11.47 -1.41
C CYS A 259 -0.86 -10.23 -1.37
N MET A 260 -0.47 -9.78 -0.16
CA MET A 260 0.49 -8.68 -0.01
C MET A 260 1.86 -9.04 -0.62
N GLU A 261 2.34 -10.25 -0.37
CA GLU A 261 3.60 -10.74 -0.94
C GLU A 261 3.54 -10.80 -2.47
N TYR A 262 2.42 -11.28 -3.04
CA TYR A 262 2.20 -11.26 -4.48
C TYR A 262 2.27 -9.84 -5.06
N ILE A 263 1.60 -8.85 -4.43
CA ILE A 263 1.67 -7.44 -4.85
C ILE A 263 3.13 -6.98 -4.88
N ASN A 264 3.86 -7.24 -3.80
CA ASN A 264 5.24 -6.79 -3.64
C ASN A 264 6.19 -7.44 -4.65
N LEU A 265 6.07 -8.75 -4.88
CA LEU A 265 6.82 -9.47 -5.92
C LEU A 265 6.46 -9.01 -7.32
N HIS A 266 5.18 -8.72 -7.60
CA HIS A 266 4.73 -8.18 -8.88
C HIS A 266 5.37 -6.81 -9.18
N ILE A 267 5.44 -5.92 -8.17
CA ILE A 267 6.11 -4.62 -8.32
C ILE A 267 7.62 -4.79 -8.51
N ARG A 268 8.25 -5.72 -7.77
CA ARG A 268 9.69 -6.02 -7.90
C ARG A 268 10.06 -6.62 -9.26
N ALA A 269 9.17 -7.41 -9.84
CA ALA A 269 9.38 -8.02 -11.16
C ALA A 269 9.41 -6.99 -12.30
N ASP A 270 8.85 -5.79 -12.09
CA ASP A 270 8.82 -4.71 -13.08
C ASP A 270 10.19 -4.05 -13.29
N LYS A 271 11.07 -4.66 -14.10
CA LYS A 271 12.42 -4.15 -14.38
C LYS A 271 12.44 -2.85 -15.21
N GLN A 272 11.35 -2.51 -15.90
CA GLN A 272 11.29 -1.41 -16.87
C GLN A 272 10.42 -0.23 -16.41
N ASN A 273 9.95 -0.25 -15.16
CA ASN A 273 9.04 0.75 -14.61
C ASN A 273 7.76 0.91 -15.47
N GLN A 274 7.22 -0.22 -15.95
CA GLN A 274 5.94 -0.28 -16.65
C GLN A 274 4.77 0.10 -15.73
N LEU A 275 4.78 -0.34 -14.47
CA LEU A 275 3.73 -0.04 -13.48
C LEU A 275 3.80 1.41 -12.97
N LYS A 276 4.88 2.15 -13.28
CA LYS A 276 5.14 3.54 -12.85
C LYS A 276 5.22 3.71 -11.32
N LEU A 277 5.64 2.65 -10.62
CA LEU A 277 5.75 2.61 -9.16
C LEU A 277 7.19 2.78 -8.64
N ARG A 278 8.14 3.14 -9.52
CA ARG A 278 9.52 3.50 -9.14
C ARG A 278 9.72 4.99 -9.02
N THR A 279 10.72 5.36 -8.21
CA THR A 279 10.97 6.74 -7.77
C THR A 279 12.31 6.80 -7.06
N GLU A 280 12.96 7.96 -6.99
CA GLU A 280 14.14 8.12 -6.14
C GLU A 280 13.76 7.97 -4.65
N MET A 281 14.64 7.34 -3.87
CA MET A 281 14.54 7.22 -2.42
C MET A 281 15.04 8.51 -1.76
N THR A 282 14.26 9.01 -0.80
CA THR A 282 14.71 10.10 0.08
C THR A 282 15.54 9.55 1.23
N GLU A 283 16.24 10.41 1.95
CA GLU A 283 16.93 10.01 3.18
C GLU A 283 15.99 9.43 4.24
N SER A 284 14.72 9.87 4.28
CA SER A 284 13.72 9.28 5.17
C SER A 284 13.43 7.83 4.79
N ASP A 285 13.32 7.52 3.50
CA ASP A 285 13.08 6.14 3.05
C ASP A 285 14.28 5.24 3.37
N LYS A 286 15.50 5.74 3.15
CA LYS A 286 16.74 5.02 3.50
C LYS A 286 16.86 4.81 5.00
N ALA A 287 16.48 5.79 5.82
CA ALA A 287 16.49 5.69 7.28
C ALA A 287 15.53 4.60 7.79
N ILE A 288 14.31 4.51 7.23
CA ILE A 288 13.38 3.42 7.60
C ILE A 288 14.00 2.04 7.36
N VAL A 289 14.71 1.86 6.24
CA VAL A 289 15.38 0.60 5.92
C VAL A 289 16.56 0.34 6.86
N ARG A 290 17.38 1.36 7.18
CA ARG A 290 18.48 1.25 8.17
C ARG A 290 17.97 0.80 9.54
N ASP A 291 16.87 1.38 9.99
CA ASP A 291 16.36 1.19 11.34
C ASP A 291 15.68 -0.18 11.56
N VAL A 292 15.48 -1.02 10.53
CA VAL A 292 14.75 -2.30 10.70
C VAL A 292 15.44 -3.29 11.63
N THR A 293 16.76 -3.20 11.82
CA THR A 293 17.53 -4.08 12.70
C THR A 293 17.56 -3.58 14.15
N ASP A 294 17.35 -2.29 14.39
CA ASP A 294 17.33 -1.70 15.74
C ASP A 294 15.96 -1.86 16.42
N LYS A 295 15.79 -2.93 17.19
CA LYS A 295 14.55 -3.25 17.93
C LYS A 295 14.04 -2.12 18.85
N SER A 296 14.87 -1.15 19.23
CA SER A 296 14.46 0.00 20.04
C SER A 296 13.64 1.04 19.25
N VAL A 297 13.79 1.08 17.91
CA VAL A 297 13.04 1.98 17.05
C VAL A 297 11.59 1.52 16.93
N THR A 298 10.66 2.35 17.40
CA THR A 298 9.21 2.06 17.47
C THR A 298 8.39 2.77 16.40
N LYS A 299 9.04 3.48 15.46
CA LYS A 299 8.39 4.18 14.36
C LYS A 299 7.47 3.22 13.57
N ASP A 300 6.22 3.62 13.35
CA ASP A 300 5.20 2.76 12.71
C ASP A 300 5.66 2.19 11.36
N ALA A 301 6.29 3.01 10.51
CA ALA A 301 6.81 2.57 9.21
C ALA A 301 7.88 1.47 9.34
N VAL A 302 8.75 1.57 10.36
CA VAL A 302 9.79 0.56 10.65
C VAL A 302 9.15 -0.72 11.18
N ARG A 303 8.15 -0.62 12.07
CA ARG A 303 7.40 -1.78 12.57
C ARG A 303 6.65 -2.51 11.44
N ALA A 304 6.01 -1.76 10.54
CA ALA A 304 5.34 -2.32 9.37
C ALA A 304 6.32 -3.03 8.44
N LEU A 305 7.50 -2.45 8.19
CA LEU A 305 8.55 -3.08 7.38
C LEU A 305 9.10 -4.35 8.05
N ARG A 306 9.34 -4.36 9.37
CA ARG A 306 9.72 -5.59 10.09
C ARG A 306 8.66 -6.69 9.96
N GLY A 307 7.37 -6.33 10.11
CA GLY A 307 6.27 -7.26 9.92
C GLY A 307 6.21 -7.83 8.50
N LYS A 308 6.63 -7.04 7.49
CA LYS A 308 6.79 -7.51 6.12
C LYS A 308 7.95 -8.48 5.96
N MET A 309 9.12 -8.11 6.50
CA MET A 309 10.31 -8.96 6.46
C MET A 309 10.05 -10.32 7.13
N ALA A 310 9.28 -10.35 8.22
CA ALA A 310 8.96 -11.60 8.92
C ALA A 310 8.05 -12.56 8.12
N ARG A 311 7.22 -12.05 7.19
CA ARG A 311 6.22 -12.87 6.47
C ARG A 311 6.59 -13.21 5.03
N GLU A 312 7.45 -12.41 4.38
CA GLU A 312 7.77 -12.60 2.96
C GLU A 312 9.03 -13.44 2.75
N THR A 313 8.96 -14.36 1.78
CA THR A 313 10.06 -15.30 1.49
C THR A 313 11.34 -14.60 1.04
N LEU A 314 11.23 -13.40 0.45
CA LEU A 314 12.38 -12.60 0.02
C LEU A 314 13.38 -12.33 1.17
N TYR A 315 12.89 -12.20 2.41
CA TYR A 315 13.72 -11.86 3.57
C TYR A 315 14.01 -13.05 4.49
N ALA A 316 13.44 -14.22 4.21
CA ALA A 316 13.49 -15.38 5.11
C ALA A 316 14.92 -15.85 5.46
N ASN A 317 15.87 -15.63 4.56
CA ASN A 317 17.28 -16.03 4.75
C ASN A 317 18.20 -14.84 5.10
N MET A 318 17.65 -13.66 5.40
CA MET A 318 18.49 -12.54 5.84
C MET A 318 19.00 -12.77 7.26
N PRO A 319 20.29 -12.53 7.54
CA PRO A 319 20.86 -12.67 8.87
C PRO A 319 20.48 -11.47 9.75
N LEU A 320 19.21 -11.38 10.13
CA LEU A 320 18.71 -10.33 11.02
C LEU A 320 19.15 -10.61 12.47
N PRO A 321 19.58 -9.58 13.23
CA PRO A 321 20.01 -9.72 14.64
C PRO A 321 18.86 -9.92 15.64
#